data_AF-A0A528WGU4-F1
#
_entry.id   AF-A0A528WGU4-F1
#
_cell.length_a   1.000
_cell.length_b   1.000
_cell.length_c   1.000
_cell.angle_alpha   90.00
_cell.angle_beta   90.00
_cell.angle_gamma   90.00
#
_symmetry.space_group_name_H-M   'P 1'
#
loop_
_entity.id
_entity.type
_entity.pdbx_description
1 polymer ?
#
loop_
_entity_poly.entity_id
_entity_poly.type
_entity_poly.pdbx_seq_one_letter_code
_entity_poly.pdbx_strand_id
1 'polypeptide(L)' 'LILIGFQTRMVALLLAAFSIAAGFIGHYGQGADDATLAFLHQQMLMKDIAIAGGFLALAMAGAGAWSADGRSFGIGAEVT' A
#
# COMPACT_ATOMS: atom_id res chain seq x y z
N LEU A 1 8.35 -8.45 -0.61
CA LEU A 1 9.00 -7.24 -1.17
C LEU A 1 8.91 -6.07 -0.19
N ILE A 2 7.71 -5.55 0.09
CA ILE A 2 7.54 -4.42 1.03
C ILE A 2 8.00 -4.76 2.47
N LEU A 3 7.79 -6.00 2.94
CA LEU A 3 8.20 -6.43 4.28
C LEU A 3 9.73 -6.50 4.48
N ILE A 4 10.46 -6.83 3.41
CA ILE A 4 11.94 -6.86 3.40
C ILE A 4 12.47 -5.45 3.06
N GLY A 5 11.56 -4.54 2.65
CA GLY A 5 11.83 -3.24 2.07
C GLY A 5 12.80 -3.32 0.89
N PHE A 6 12.47 -4.16 -0.08
CA PHE A 6 13.12 -4.18 -1.39
C PHE A 6 12.23 -3.44 -2.39
N GLN A 7 12.81 -2.46 -3.07
CA GLN A 7 12.15 -1.53 -3.98
C GLN A 7 10.91 -0.85 -3.37
N THR A 8 11.00 -0.45 -2.10
CA THR A 8 9.88 -0.07 -1.23
C THR A 8 8.94 0.95 -1.87
N ARG A 9 9.47 2.01 -2.49
CA ARG A 9 8.64 3.05 -3.12
C ARG A 9 7.84 2.54 -4.32
N MET A 10 8.48 1.82 -5.23
CA MET A 10 7.79 1.36 -6.45
C MET A 10 6.77 0.26 -6.11
N VAL A 11 7.13 -0.66 -5.22
CA VAL A 11 6.22 -1.73 -4.79
C VAL A 11 5.02 -1.15 -4.03
N ALA A 12 5.25 -0.14 -3.18
CA ALA A 12 4.18 0.56 -2.49
C ALA A 12 3.22 1.26 -3.48
N LEU A 13 3.74 1.97 -4.49
CA LEU A 13 2.91 2.60 -5.52
C LEU A 13 2.09 1.59 -6.32
N LEU A 14 2.70 0.47 -6.72
CA LEU A 14 2.01 -0.60 -7.44
C LEU A 14 0.90 -1.22 -6.59
N LEU A 15 1.17 -1.46 -5.30
CA LEU A 15 0.17 -2.01 -4.38
C LEU A 15 -0.96 -1.00 -4.09
N ALA A 16 -0.66 0.29 -3.98
CA ALA A 16 -1.68 1.33 -3.84
C ALA A 16 -2.61 1.35 -5.06
N ALA A 17 -2.05 1.35 -6.27
CA ALA A 17 -2.82 1.31 -7.51
C ALA A 17 -3.65 0.02 -7.62
N PHE A 18 -3.07 -1.12 -7.25
CA PHE A 18 -3.77 -2.40 -7.21
C PHE A 18 -4.94 -2.38 -6.22
N SER A 19 -4.76 -1.87 -5.00
CA SER A 19 -5.83 -1.79 -4.00
C SER A 19 -7.00 -0.91 -4.48
N ILE A 20 -6.72 0.22 -5.13
CA ILE A 20 -7.77 1.08 -5.71
C ILE A 20 -8.53 0.32 -6.81
N ALA A 21 -7.80 -0.31 -7.73
CA ALA A 21 -8.41 -1.06 -8.82
C ALA A 21 -9.24 -2.24 -8.30
N ALA A 22 -8.72 -3.00 -7.35
CA ALA A 22 -9.40 -4.14 -6.74
C ALA A 22 -10.67 -3.71 -6.00
N GLY A 23 -10.60 -2.65 -5.17
CA GLY A 23 -11.77 -2.15 -4.46
C GLY A 23 -12.85 -1.63 -5.41
N PHE A 24 -12.46 -0.88 -6.45
CA PHE A 24 -13.39 -0.37 -7.44
C PHE A 24 -14.07 -1.48 -8.24
N ILE A 25 -13.31 -2.44 -8.77
CA ILE A 25 -13.86 -3.55 -9.56
C ILE A 25 -14.69 -4.50 -8.68
N GLY A 26 -14.20 -4.76 -7.46
CA GLY A 26 -14.72 -5.81 -6.59
C GLY A 26 -15.86 -5.38 -5.68
N HIS A 27 -16.05 -4.09 -5.42
CA HIS A 27 -16.98 -3.63 -4.38
C HIS A 27 -17.81 -2.39 -4.74
N TYR A 28 -17.41 -1.60 -5.74
CA TYR A 28 -18.17 -0.40 -6.10
C TYR A 28 -19.53 -0.78 -6.74
N GLY A 29 -20.62 -0.26 -6.19
CA GLY A 29 -21.97 -0.42 -6.75
C GLY A 29 -22.59 -1.81 -6.60
N GLN A 30 -21.99 -2.71 -5.80
CA GLN A 30 -22.53 -4.05 -5.57
C GLN A 30 -23.58 -4.09 -4.44
N GLY A 31 -24.49 -5.06 -4.50
CA GLY A 31 -25.53 -5.30 -3.49
C GLY A 31 -26.63 -4.24 -3.44
N ALA A 32 -26.87 -3.52 -4.55
CA ALA A 32 -27.80 -2.38 -4.59
C ALA A 32 -29.27 -2.75 -4.29
N ASP A 33 -29.61 -4.02 -4.40
CA ASP A 33 -30.93 -4.62 -4.14
C ASP A 33 -31.17 -4.98 -2.67
N ASP A 34 -30.12 -5.02 -1.84
CA ASP A 34 -30.21 -5.30 -0.40
C ASP A 34 -29.35 -4.32 0.42
N ALA A 35 -29.99 -3.61 1.35
CA ALA A 35 -29.32 -2.60 2.17
C ALA A 35 -28.13 -3.13 2.99
N THR A 36 -28.20 -4.37 3.48
CA THR A 36 -27.10 -5.01 4.21
C THR A 36 -25.92 -5.27 3.28
N LEU A 37 -26.20 -5.79 2.08
CA LEU A 37 -25.15 -6.13 1.12
C LEU A 37 -24.50 -4.86 0.57
N ALA A 38 -25.29 -3.83 0.24
CA ALA A 38 -24.79 -2.51 -0.14
C ALA A 38 -23.85 -1.94 0.93
N PHE A 39 -24.23 -2.02 2.21
CA PHE A 39 -23.39 -1.57 3.32
C PHE A 39 -22.06 -2.34 3.40
N LEU A 40 -22.10 -3.68 3.31
CA LEU A 40 -20.90 -4.51 3.37
C LEU A 40 -19.93 -4.20 2.22
N HIS A 41 -20.44 -4.03 1.00
CA HIS A 41 -19.63 -3.66 -0.15
C HIS A 41 -19.02 -2.27 -0.03
N GLN A 42 -19.77 -1.28 0.47
CA GLN A 42 -19.20 0.05 0.75
C GLN A 42 -18.11 -0.02 1.83
N GLN A 43 -18.32 -0.81 2.90
CA GLN A 43 -17.30 -1.01 3.93
C GLN A 43 -16.01 -1.62 3.36
N MET A 44 -16.13 -2.64 2.50
CA MET A 44 -14.99 -3.27 1.84
C MET A 44 -14.26 -2.31 0.89
N LEU A 45 -14.99 -1.50 0.13
CA LEU A 45 -14.41 -0.46 -0.72
C LEU A 45 -13.60 0.56 0.10
N MET A 46 -14.17 1.06 1.20
CA MET A 46 -13.48 2.02 2.07
C MET A 46 -12.22 1.41 2.70
N LYS A 47 -12.26 0.12 3.06
CA LYS A 47 -11.08 -0.61 3.55
C LYS A 47 -9.95 -0.62 2.51
N ASP A 48 -10.25 -0.91 1.25
CA ASP A 48 -9.23 -0.96 0.21
C ASP A 48 -8.65 0.44 -0.11
N ILE A 49 -9.47 1.49 -0.03
CA ILE A 49 -9.00 2.89 -0.12
C ILE A 49 -8.06 3.23 1.04
N ALA A 50 -8.40 2.84 2.26
CA ALA A 50 -7.54 3.07 3.42
C ALA A 50 -6.20 2.33 3.29
N ILE A 51 -6.22 1.09 2.81
CA ILE A 51 -5.01 0.30 2.51
C ILE A 51 -4.16 0.99 1.44
N ALA A 52 -4.76 1.48 0.36
CA ALA A 52 -4.06 2.23 -0.68
C ALA A 52 -3.39 3.50 -0.12
N GLY A 53 -4.07 4.22 0.76
CA GLY A 53 -3.51 5.38 1.47
C GLY A 53 -2.31 5.02 2.34
N GLY A 54 -2.36 3.89 3.05
CA GLY A 54 -1.23 3.36 3.82
C GLY A 54 -0.01 3.04 2.93
N PHE A 55 -0.24 2.44 1.76
CA PHE A 55 0.84 2.22 0.80
C PHE A 55 1.38 3.52 0.20
N LEU A 56 0.54 4.51 -0.08
CA LEU A 56 1.02 5.81 -0.55
C LEU A 56 1.88 6.51 0.50
N ALA A 57 1.49 6.44 1.78
CA ALA A 57 2.30 6.93 2.89
C ALA A 57 3.66 6.21 2.96
N LEU A 58 3.70 4.88 2.78
CA LEU A 58 4.94 4.11 2.69
C LEU A 58 5.79 4.50 1.46
N ALA A 59 5.16 4.78 0.31
CA ALA A 59 5.87 5.25 -0.87
C ALA A 59 6.55 6.60 -0.64
N MET A 60 5.90 7.50 0.10
CA MET A 60 6.45 8.80 0.48
C MET A 60 7.57 8.66 1.52
N ALA A 61 7.36 7.86 2.56
CA ALA A 61 8.36 7.61 3.60
C ALA A 61 9.63 6.92 3.05
N GLY A 62 9.47 5.98 2.12
CA GLY A 62 10.56 5.20 1.55
C GLY A 62 11.02 4.04 2.43
N ALA A 63 12.18 3.48 2.09
CA ALA A 63 12.78 2.35 2.77
C ALA A 63 13.30 2.71 4.17
N GLY A 64 12.96 1.91 5.18
CA GLY A 64 13.45 2.10 6.55
C GLY A 64 14.91 1.65 6.75
N ALA A 65 15.53 2.03 7.87
CA ALA A 65 16.94 1.73 8.18
C ALA A 65 17.28 0.21 8.21
N TRP A 66 16.28 -0.64 8.47
CA TRP A 66 16.44 -2.10 8.51
C TRP A 66 16.04 -2.80 7.20
N SER A 67 15.73 -2.04 6.16
CA SER A 67 15.27 -2.58 4.88
C SER A 67 16.43 -2.90 3.93
N ALA A 68 16.21 -3.84 3.01
CA ALA A 68 17.22 -4.21 2.01
C ALA A 68 17.69 -3.01 1.17
N ASP A 69 16.78 -2.10 0.78
CA ASP A 69 17.13 -0.85 0.10
C ASP A 69 17.88 0.15 1.00
N GLY A 70 17.59 0.16 2.30
CA GLY A 70 18.18 1.09 3.27
C GLY A 70 19.59 0.74 3.74
N ARG A 71 20.01 -0.53 3.57
CA ARG A 71 21.32 -1.03 4.01
C ARG A 71 22.52 -0.62 3.13
N SER A 72 22.32 0.25 2.13
CA SER A 72 23.37 0.59 1.16
C SER A 72 24.38 1.68 1.58
N PHE A 73 24.21 2.43 2.67
CA PHE A 73 25.21 3.47 3.01
C PHE A 73 25.56 3.54 4.50
N GLY A 74 26.76 3.02 4.79
CA GLY A 74 27.40 3.04 6.10
C GLY A 74 28.75 2.32 6.18
N ILE A 75 29.31 1.80 5.08
CA ILE A 75 30.76 1.56 4.96
C ILE A 75 31.35 2.88 4.47
N GLY A 76 31.71 3.76 5.40
CA GLY A 76 32.19 5.12 5.10
C GLY A 76 32.49 5.99 6.32
N ALA A 77 32.18 5.53 7.54
CA ALA A 77 32.56 6.22 8.78
C ALA A 77 34.00 5.90 9.25
N GLU A 78 34.90 5.59 8.32
CA GLU A 78 36.32 5.33 8.60
C GLU A 78 37.26 6.03 7.61
N VAL A 79 36.86 7.16 7.00
CA VAL A 79 37.82 8.03 6.27
C VAL A 79 37.34 9.48 6.30
N THR A 80 37.37 10.13 7.47
CA THR A 80 37.65 11.57 7.68
C THR A 80 37.78 11.84 9.17
#